data_AF-A0A0R3SP57-F1
#
_entry.id   AF-A0A0R3SP57-F1
#
_cell.length_a   1.000
_cell.length_b   1.000
_cell.length_c   1.000
_cell.angle_alpha   90.00
_cell.angle_beta   90.00
_cell.angle_gamma   90.00
#
_symmetry.space_group_name_H-M   'P 1'
#
loop_
_entity.id
_entity.type
_entity.pdbx_description
1 polymer ?
#
loop_
_entity_poly.entity_id
_entity_poly.type
_entity_poly.pdbx_seq_one_letter_code
_entity_poly.pdbx_strand_id
1 'polypeptide(L)' 'MNLSLGVVGEKEMTNGTVNVRSRDNEVLGEHKVEALIERFKQFTESKTLKAESEL' A
#
# COMPACT_ATOMS: atom_id res chain seq x y z
N MET A 1 -11.15 6.69 2.57
CA MET A 1 -10.24 5.62 2.10
C MET A 1 -9.35 5.28 3.26
N ASN A 2 -9.52 4.10 3.85
CA ASN A 2 -8.86 3.77 5.10
C ASN A 2 -8.15 2.42 4.92
N LEU A 3 -7.07 2.44 4.13
CA LEU A 3 -6.12 1.33 4.07
C LEU A 3 -5.27 1.33 5.34
N SER A 4 -5.08 0.15 5.93
CA SER A 4 -4.17 -0.06 7.05
C SER A 4 -2.84 -0.58 6.50
N LEU A 5 -1.84 0.31 6.37
CA LEU A 5 -0.47 -0.07 6.03
C LEU A 5 0.12 -0.86 7.21
N GLY A 6 0.46 -2.13 6.98
CA GLY A 6 0.76 -3.07 8.05
C GLY A 6 2.00 -3.91 7.80
N VAL A 7 2.93 -3.82 8.75
CA VAL A 7 4.19 -4.58 8.89
C VAL A 7 5.35 -4.03 8.05
N VAL A 8 6.28 -3.38 8.74
CA VAL A 8 7.63 -3.08 8.26
C VAL A 8 8.56 -3.88 9.16
N GLY A 9 9.07 -5.01 8.67
CA GLY A 9 10.18 -5.70 9.31
C GLY A 9 11.52 -5.09 8.91
N GLU A 10 12.60 -5.58 9.52
CA GLU A 10 13.96 -5.11 9.20
C GLU A 10 14.34 -5.34 7.73
N LYS A 11 13.82 -6.42 7.12
CA LYS A 11 14.02 -6.71 5.69
C LYS A 11 13.32 -5.70 4.79
N GLU A 12 12.06 -5.37 5.10
CA GLU A 12 11.26 -4.36 4.40
C GLU A 12 11.92 -2.96 4.49
N MET A 13 12.43 -2.61 5.67
CA MET A 13 13.15 -1.35 5.87
C MET A 13 14.46 -1.28 5.06
N THR A 14 15.16 -2.40 4.92
CA THR A 14 16.43 -2.47 4.16
C THR A 14 16.20 -2.48 2.65
N ASN A 15 15.12 -3.14 2.19
CA ASN A 15 14.76 -3.23 0.77
C ASN A 15 13.89 -2.06 0.27
N GLY A 16 13.44 -1.17 1.17
CA GLY A 16 12.54 -0.07 0.82
C GLY A 16 11.17 -0.58 0.32
N THR A 17 10.75 -1.72 0.83
CA THR A 17 9.46 -2.35 0.52
C THR A 17 8.57 -2.34 1.75
N VAL A 18 7.26 -2.49 1.57
CA VAL A 18 6.29 -2.60 2.65
C VAL A 18 5.23 -3.61 2.24
N ASN A 19 4.70 -4.34 3.22
CA ASN A 19 3.57 -5.21 2.99
C ASN A 19 2.28 -4.42 3.17
N VAL A 20 1.39 -4.49 2.19
CA VAL A 20 0.12 -3.75 2.20
C VAL A 20 -0.99 -4.72 2.53
N ARG A 21 -1.87 -4.31 3.45
CA ARG A 21 -3.05 -5.08 3.83
C ARG A 21 -4.30 -4.25 3.62
N SER A 22 -5.35 -4.89 3.14
CA SER A 22 -6.68 -4.27 3.06
C SER A 22 -7.28 -4.14 4.46
N ARG A 23 -8.35 -3.36 4.58
CA ARG A 23 -9.11 -3.27 5.82
C ARG A 23 -9.69 -4.62 6.24
N ASP A 24 -10.00 -5.47 5.27
CA ASP A 24 -10.56 -6.81 5.49
C ASP A 24 -9.48 -7.83 5.90
N ASN A 25 -8.29 -7.34 6.26
CA ASN A 25 -7.12 -8.11 6.67
C ASN A 25 -6.59 -9.04 5.57
N GLU A 26 -6.88 -8.72 4.30
CA GLU A 26 -6.31 -9.42 3.16
C GLU A 26 -4.91 -8.87 2.86
N VAL A 27 -3.99 -9.77 2.52
CA VAL A 27 -2.64 -9.40 2.12
C VAL A 27 -2.68 -9.01 0.64
N LEU A 28 -2.46 -7.73 0.36
CA LEU A 28 -2.38 -7.19 -1.01
C LEU A 28 -0.99 -7.43 -1.61
N GLY A 29 0.03 -7.65 -0.77
CA GLY A 29 1.35 -8.07 -1.18
C GLY A 29 2.45 -7.09 -0.77
N GLU A 30 3.67 -7.37 -1.22
CA GLU A 30 4.84 -6.52 -0.98
C GLU A 30 5.01 -5.52 -2.12
N HIS A 31 5.08 -4.24 -1.76
CA HIS A 31 5.24 -3.15 -2.71
C HIS A 31 6.43 -2.27 -2.30
N LYS A 32 7.13 -1.70 -3.28
CA LYS A 32 8.12 -0.67 -3.01
C LYS A 32 7.45 0.59 -2.47
N VAL A 33 8.03 1.17 -1.42
CA VAL A 33 7.53 2.38 -0.77
C VAL A 33 7.35 3.52 -1.76
N GLU A 34 8.33 3.74 -2.64
CA GLU A 34 8.28 4.82 -3.64
C GLU A 34 7.12 4.66 -4.63
N ALA A 35 6.97 3.45 -5.20
CA ALA A 35 5.89 3.13 -6.13
C ALA A 35 4.52 3.22 -5.45
N LEU A 36 4.45 2.85 -4.17
CA LEU A 36 3.23 2.90 -3.37
C LEU A 36 2.81 4.36 -3.10
N ILE A 37 3.76 5.23 -2.74
CA ILE A 37 3.53 6.67 -2.55
C ILE A 37 2.99 7.30 -3.83
N GLU A 38 3.58 6.97 -4.98
CA GLU A 38 3.12 7.48 -6.27
C GLU A 38 1.69 6.99 -6.59
N ARG A 39 1.40 5.71 -6.38
CA ARG A 39 0.05 5.13 -6.51
C ARG A 39 -0.96 5.83 -5.61
N PHE A 40 -0.61 6.04 -4.33
CA PHE A 40 -1.51 6.71 -3.38
C PHE A 40 -1.78 8.17 -3.75
N LYS A 41 -0.80 8.88 -4.30
CA LYS A 41 -1.01 10.22 -4.84
C LYS A 41 -2.02 10.19 -5.99
N GLN A 42 -1.85 9.26 -6.94
CA GLN A 42 -2.78 9.06 -8.05
C GLN A 42 -4.19 8.74 -7.55
N PHE A 43 -4.34 7.82 -6.59
CA PHE A 43 -5.64 7.47 -6.00
C PHE A 43 -6.31 8.63 -5.24
N THR A 44 -5.51 9.50 -4.63
CA THR A 44 -6.00 10.71 -3.95
C THR A 44 -6.50 11.73 -4.97
N GLU A 45 -5.77 11.92 -6.07
CA GLU A 45 -6.15 12.83 -7.16
C GLU A 45 -7.39 12.34 -7.91
N SER A 46 -7.44 11.04 -8.24
CA SER A 46 -8.56 10.42 -8.94
C SER A 46 -9.78 10.21 -8.06
N LYS A 47 -9.66 10.38 -6.73
CA LYS A 47 -10.67 10.03 -5.73
C LYS A 47 -11.24 8.62 -5.97
N THR A 48 -10.38 7.69 -6.38
CA THR A 48 -10.78 6.30 -6.64
C THR A 48 -11.48 5.77 -5.38
N LEU A 49 -12.65 5.15 -5.51
CA LEU A 49 -13.40 4.64 -4.36
C LEU A 49 -12.90 3.27 -3.87
N LYS A 50 -12.22 2.51 -4.74
CA LYS A 50 -11.72 1.14 -4.49
C LYS A 50 -10.23 0.96 -4.83
N ALA A 51 -9.34 1.78 -4.30
CA ALA A 51 -7.89 1.62 -4.52
C ALA A 51 -7.36 0.27 -4.02
N GLU A 52 -8.04 -0.34 -3.05
CA GLU A 52 -7.69 -1.66 -2.51
C GLU A 52 -7.73 -2.77 -3.59
N SER A 53 -8.56 -2.60 -4.64
CA SER A 53 -8.66 -3.55 -5.76
C SER A 53 -7.73 -3.23 -6.94
N GLU A 54 -7.11 -2.05 -6.95
CA GLU A 54 -6.22 -1.59 -8.04
C GLU A 54 -4.75 -1.41 -7.60
N LEU A 55 -4.46 -1.76 -6.36
CA LEU A 55 -3.11 -1.90 -5.81
C LEU A 55 -2.44 -3.17 -6.33
#